data_AF-A0A7H4N892-F1
#
_entry.id   AF-A0A7H4N892-F1
#
_cell.length_a   1.000
_cell.length_b   1.000
_cell.length_c   1.000
_cell.angle_alpha   90.00
_cell.angle_beta   90.00
_cell.angle_gamma   90.00
#
_symmetry.space_group_name_H-M   'P 1'
#
loop_
_entity.id
_entity.type
_entity.pdbx_description
1 polymer ?
#
loop_
_entity_poly.entity_id
_entity_poly.type
_entity_poly.pdbx_seq_one_letter_code
_entity_poly.pdbx_strand_id
1 'polypeptide(L)'
;MAYRSLAFNNEIIWRAPLPSAERELANAIRDKITALRPHLLDFIRLNEEAPHHALTLAEWSQPATLSSLIATYSDHIYRNQPGQAREQKPLLSLWAQWYIGLLVPL
;
A
#
# COMPACT_ATOMS: atom_id res chain seq x y z
N MET A 1 -53.28 18.49 -35.83
CA MET A 1 -52.29 17.41 -35.57
C MET A 1 -51.34 17.90 -34.48
N ALA A 2 -51.66 17.63 -33.22
CA ALA A 2 -50.87 18.08 -32.08
C ALA A 2 -49.76 17.07 -31.82
N TYR A 3 -48.50 17.47 -32.03
CA TYR A 3 -47.34 16.68 -31.62
C TYR A 3 -47.31 16.65 -30.08
N ARG A 4 -47.58 15.48 -29.51
CA ARG A 4 -47.43 15.22 -28.08
C ARG A 4 -45.95 14.89 -27.85
N SER A 5 -45.17 15.89 -27.46
CA SER A 5 -43.81 15.71 -26.95
C SER A 5 -43.87 14.86 -25.69
N LEU A 6 -43.37 13.63 -25.77
CA LEU A 6 -43.08 12.81 -24.59
C LEU A 6 -41.93 13.49 -23.85
N ALA A 7 -42.23 14.09 -22.70
CA ALA A 7 -41.22 14.51 -21.76
C ALA A 7 -40.43 13.25 -21.37
N PHE A 8 -39.16 13.18 -21.79
CA PHE A 8 -38.22 12.22 -21.23
C PHE A 8 -38.08 12.57 -19.75
N ASN A 9 -38.86 11.89 -18.90
CA ASN A 9 -38.61 11.83 -17.47
C ASN A 9 -37.21 11.27 -17.32
N ASN A 10 -36.27 12.15 -17.01
CA ASN A 10 -34.92 11.81 -16.65
C ASN A 10 -34.99 11.19 -15.25
N GLU A 11 -35.47 9.95 -15.18
CA GLU A 11 -35.28 9.10 -13.99
C GLU A 11 -33.78 8.91 -13.85
N ILE A 12 -33.16 9.80 -13.08
CA ILE A 12 -31.80 9.65 -12.57
C ILE A 12 -31.86 8.43 -11.65
N ILE A 13 -31.70 7.25 -12.24
CA ILE A 13 -31.39 6.04 -11.51
C ILE A 13 -30.05 6.33 -10.85
N TRP A 14 -30.08 6.61 -9.54
CA TRP A 14 -28.90 6.58 -8.69
C TRP A 14 -28.32 5.16 -8.74
N ARG A 15 -27.56 4.87 -9.79
CA ARG A 15 -26.76 3.64 -9.85
C ARG A 15 -25.71 3.80 -8.77
N ALA A 16 -25.88 3.04 -7.69
CA ALA A 16 -24.80 2.83 -6.73
C ALA A 16 -23.52 2.52 -7.54
N PRO A 17 -22.38 3.15 -7.24
CA PRO A 17 -21.15 2.86 -7.96
C PRO A 17 -20.94 1.35 -7.93
N LEU A 18 -20.88 0.72 -9.10
CA LEU A 18 -20.55 -0.69 -9.21
C LEU A 18 -19.22 -0.88 -8.45
N PRO A 19 -19.10 -1.88 -7.55
CA PRO A 19 -17.81 -2.16 -6.94
C PRO A 19 -16.81 -2.37 -8.06
N SER A 20 -15.68 -1.65 -8.01
CA SER A 20 -14.63 -1.82 -9.02
C SER A 20 -14.15 -3.27 -8.97
N ALA A 21 -13.78 -3.83 -10.13
CA ALA A 21 -13.23 -5.19 -10.21
C ALA A 21 -12.04 -5.39 -9.24
N GLU A 22 -11.29 -4.31 -8.96
CA GLU A 22 -10.23 -4.27 -7.96
C GLU A 22 -10.73 -4.50 -6.53
N ARG A 23 -11.90 -3.94 -6.16
CA ARG A 23 -12.51 -4.13 -4.84
C ARG A 23 -13.02 -5.56 -4.68
N GLU A 24 -13.60 -6.14 -5.72
CA GLU A 24 -14.02 -7.56 -5.72
C GLU A 24 -12.82 -8.50 -5.57
N LEU A 25 -11.74 -8.23 -6.30
CA LEU A 25 -10.49 -8.98 -6.20
C LEU A 25 -9.88 -8.88 -4.79
N ALA A 26 -9.80 -7.67 -4.22
CA ALA A 26 -9.29 -7.44 -2.88
C ALA A 26 -10.09 -8.22 -1.81
N ASN A 27 -11.42 -8.27 -1.95
CA ASN A 27 -12.28 -9.05 -1.07
C ASN A 27 -12.05 -10.56 -1.22
N ALA A 28 -11.98 -11.07 -2.45
CA ALA A 28 -11.70 -12.48 -2.70
C ALA A 28 -10.35 -12.93 -2.13
N ILE A 29 -9.31 -12.08 -2.25
CA ILE A 29 -8.00 -12.34 -1.65
C ILE A 29 -8.10 -12.32 -0.12
N ARG A 30 -8.79 -11.32 0.47
CA ARG A 30 -9.01 -11.24 1.92
C ARG A 30 -9.71 -12.49 2.46
N ASP A 31 -10.72 -13.00 1.76
CA ASP A 31 -11.45 -14.22 2.15
C ASP A 31 -10.53 -15.44 2.13
N LYS A 32 -9.68 -15.56 1.10
CA LYS A 32 -8.69 -16.64 1.00
C LYS A 32 -7.64 -16.56 2.10
N ILE A 33 -7.14 -15.36 2.43
CA ILE A 33 -6.18 -15.18 3.52
C ILE A 33 -6.83 -15.50 4.86
N THR A 34 -8.05 -15.03 5.10
CA THR A 34 -8.82 -15.35 6.32
C THR A 34 -8.95 -16.86 6.53
N ALA A 35 -9.24 -17.60 5.45
CA ALA A 35 -9.42 -19.04 5.50
C ALA A 35 -8.11 -19.82 5.71
N LEU A 36 -6.99 -19.36 5.13
CA LEU A 36 -5.73 -20.12 5.14
C LEU A 36 -4.76 -19.66 6.23
N ARG A 37 -4.58 -18.35 6.39
CA ARG A 37 -3.58 -17.71 7.26
C ARG A 37 -4.07 -16.34 7.75
N PRO A 38 -5.01 -16.30 8.71
CA PRO A 38 -5.64 -15.05 9.15
C PRO A 38 -4.64 -14.03 9.73
N HIS A 39 -3.55 -14.49 10.36
CA HIS A 39 -2.49 -13.63 10.91
C HIS A 39 -1.80 -12.75 9.86
N LEU A 40 -1.90 -13.07 8.57
CA LEU A 40 -1.34 -12.20 7.52
C LEU A 40 -2.14 -10.89 7.37
N LEU A 41 -3.42 -10.87 7.75
CA LEU A 41 -4.25 -9.66 7.71
C LEU A 41 -3.89 -8.65 8.81
N ASP A 42 -3.04 -9.01 9.76
CA ASP A 42 -2.52 -8.06 10.76
C ASP A 42 -1.58 -7.03 10.09
N PHE A 43 -0.86 -7.46 9.04
CA PHE A 43 0.14 -6.66 8.34
C PHE A 43 -0.23 -6.33 6.88
N ILE A 44 -1.12 -7.12 6.26
CA ILE A 44 -1.58 -6.90 4.88
C ILE A 44 -2.95 -6.23 4.89
N ARG A 45 -3.01 -4.99 4.41
CA ARG A 45 -4.24 -4.24 4.17
C ARG A 45 -4.50 -4.14 2.66
N LEU A 46 -5.69 -4.53 2.22
CA LEU A 46 -6.04 -4.61 0.80
C LEU A 46 -7.14 -3.61 0.47
N ASN A 47 -6.87 -2.70 -0.47
CA ASN A 47 -7.83 -1.68 -0.89
C ASN A 47 -8.32 -0.79 0.27
N GLU A 48 -7.43 -0.55 1.23
CA GLU A 48 -7.62 0.36 2.36
C GLU A 48 -6.72 1.58 2.14
N GLU A 49 -7.06 2.71 2.77
CA GLU A 49 -6.26 3.93 2.66
C GLU A 49 -4.88 3.70 3.28
N ALA A 50 -3.83 4.01 2.52
CA ALA A 50 -2.48 3.89 3.01
C ALA A 50 -2.26 4.88 4.16
N PRO A 51 -1.49 4.51 5.20
CA PRO A 51 -1.11 5.46 6.26
C PRO A 51 -0.50 6.73 5.66
N HIS A 52 -0.74 7.90 6.27
CA HIS A 52 -0.26 9.19 5.73
C HIS A 52 1.25 9.30 5.50
N HIS A 53 2.04 8.46 6.18
CA HIS A 53 3.50 8.40 6.05
C HIS A 53 3.98 7.22 5.20
N ALA A 54 3.06 6.46 4.58
CA ALA A 54 3.42 5.38 3.68
C ALA A 54 3.89 5.96 2.35
N LEU A 55 5.05 5.47 1.89
CA LEU A 55 5.60 5.83 0.60
C LEU A 55 5.29 4.72 -0.40
N THR A 56 4.81 5.11 -1.58
CA THR A 56 4.69 4.19 -2.71
C THR A 56 6.08 3.74 -3.19
N LEU A 57 6.12 2.66 -3.97
CA LEU A 57 7.35 2.16 -4.59
C LEU A 57 8.09 3.25 -5.38
N ALA A 58 7.36 4.06 -6.14
CA ALA A 58 7.92 5.14 -6.93
C ALA A 58 8.52 6.25 -6.06
N GLU A 59 7.95 6.52 -4.89
CA GLU A 59 8.42 7.58 -3.99
C GLU A 59 9.64 7.15 -3.17
N TRP A 60 9.64 5.93 -2.60
CA TRP A 60 10.78 5.48 -1.79
C TRP A 60 11.99 5.09 -2.64
N SER A 61 11.79 4.63 -3.87
CA SER A 61 12.89 4.29 -4.79
C SER A 61 13.65 5.51 -5.32
N GLN A 62 13.15 6.72 -5.09
CA GLN A 62 13.89 7.93 -5.43
C GLN A 62 15.23 7.97 -4.67
N PRO A 63 16.35 8.29 -5.33
CA PRO A 63 17.68 8.20 -4.70
C PRO A 63 17.82 8.95 -3.37
N ALA A 64 17.20 10.14 -3.28
CA ALA A 64 17.23 10.95 -2.07
C ALA A 64 16.44 10.30 -0.92
N THR A 65 15.21 9.88 -1.20
CA THR A 65 14.34 9.20 -0.23
C THR A 65 14.96 7.89 0.23
N LEU A 66 15.47 7.07 -0.71
CA LEU A 66 16.15 5.82 -0.42
C LEU A 66 17.37 6.03 0.49
N SER A 67 18.21 7.02 0.19
CA SER A 67 19.40 7.31 0.99
C SER A 67 19.03 7.74 2.42
N SER A 68 17.97 8.53 2.57
CA SER A 68 17.43 8.93 3.87
C SER A 68 16.93 7.72 4.66
N LEU A 69 16.12 6.86 4.04
CA LEU A 69 15.58 5.66 4.68
C LEU A 69 16.68 4.68 5.10
N ILE A 70 17.73 4.51 4.29
CA ILE A 70 18.90 3.70 4.64
C ILE A 70 19.62 4.28 5.86
N ALA A 71 19.78 5.60 5.93
CA ALA A 71 20.42 6.26 7.07
C ALA A 71 19.61 6.05 8.36
N THR A 72 18.30 6.33 8.33
CA THR A 72 17.40 6.12 9.48
C THR A 72 17.41 4.67 9.96
N TYR A 73 17.34 3.72 9.03
CA TYR A 73 17.33 2.30 9.37
C TYR A 73 18.68 1.83 9.89
N SER A 74 19.78 2.33 9.32
CA SER A 74 21.13 2.09 9.82
C SER A 74 21.29 2.61 11.26
N ASP A 75 20.86 3.84 11.52
CA ASP A 75 20.88 4.40 12.87
C ASP A 75 20.05 3.55 13.84
N HIS A 76 18.88 3.04 13.41
CA HIS A 76 18.07 2.14 14.23
C HIS A 76 18.77 0.81 14.55
N ILE A 77 19.42 0.16 13.57
CA ILE A 77 20.13 -1.11 13.79
C ILE A 77 21.34 -0.90 14.71
N TYR A 78 22.15 0.12 14.43
CA TYR A 78 23.40 0.34 15.14
C TYR A 78 23.26 1.17 16.42
N ARG A 79 22.04 1.60 16.80
CA ARG A 79 21.79 2.44 17.99
C ARG A 79 22.38 1.91 19.29
N ASN A 80 22.48 0.57 19.42
CA ASN A 80 23.00 -0.09 20.61
C ASN A 80 24.47 -0.52 20.48
N GLN A 81 25.11 -0.27 19.33
CA GLN A 81 26.48 -0.73 19.02
C GLN A 81 27.30 0.40 18.37
N PRO A 82 27.59 1.50 19.11
CA PRO A 82 28.21 2.70 18.54
C PRO A 82 29.65 2.50 18.01
N GLY A 83 30.33 1.41 18.42
CA GLY A 83 31.68 1.09 17.97
C GLY A 83 31.75 0.18 16.73
N GLN A 84 30.62 -0.31 16.22
CA GLN A 84 30.61 -1.20 15.05
C GLN A 84 30.65 -0.38 13.76
N ALA A 85 31.52 -0.79 12.82
CA ALA A 85 31.57 -0.16 11.51
C ALA A 85 30.22 -0.36 10.78
N ARG A 86 29.61 0.73 10.33
CA ARG A 86 28.31 0.69 9.64
C ARG A 86 28.47 0.08 8.26
N GLU A 87 28.04 -1.17 8.09
CA GLU A 87 28.06 -1.82 6.79
C GLU A 87 26.79 -1.50 5.98
N GLN A 88 26.95 -0.82 4.84
CA GLN A 88 25.84 -0.46 3.95
C GLN A 88 25.39 -1.60 3.02
N LYS A 89 26.29 -2.54 2.70
CA LYS A 89 26.02 -3.68 1.81
C LYS A 89 24.93 -4.64 2.34
N PRO A 90 24.97 -5.07 3.61
CA PRO A 90 23.93 -5.91 4.19
C PRO A 90 22.58 -5.20 4.22
N LEU A 91 22.57 -3.90 4.50
CA LEU A 91 21.37 -3.06 4.54
C LEU A 91 20.67 -2.99 3.19
N LEU A 92 21.41 -2.76 2.10
CA LEU A 92 20.85 -2.73 0.75
C LEU A 92 20.32 -4.10 0.30
N SER A 93 21.01 -5.18 0.65
CA SER A 93 20.58 -6.55 0.36
C SER A 93 19.30 -6.92 1.12
N LEU A 94 19.22 -6.54 2.39
CA LEU A 94 18.03 -6.72 3.21
C LEU A 94 16.86 -5.91 2.62
N TRP A 95 17.08 -4.66 2.24
CA TRP A 95 16.04 -3.84 1.61
C TRP A 95 15.54 -4.43 0.28
N ALA A 96 16.43 -5.00 -0.54
CA ALA A 96 16.04 -5.69 -1.77
C ALA A 96 15.17 -6.93 -1.48
N GLN A 97 15.34 -7.59 -0.33
CA GLN A 97 14.50 -8.74 0.06
C GLN A 97 13.09 -8.33 0.50
N TRP A 98 12.90 -7.11 1.02
CA TRP A 98 11.59 -6.59 1.48
C TRP A 98 10.86 -5.80 0.38
N TYR A 99 10.98 -6.25 -0.87
CA TYR A 99 10.42 -5.64 -2.08
C TYR A 99 8.88 -5.46 -2.08
N ILE A 100 8.17 -6.05 -1.11
CA ILE A 100 6.70 -6.13 -1.06
C ILE A 100 6.08 -5.17 -0.03
N GLY A 101 6.88 -4.37 0.68
CA GLY A 101 6.36 -3.40 1.62
C GLY A 101 7.25 -3.31 2.84
N LEU A 102 7.99 -2.22 2.92
CA LEU A 102 8.92 -1.96 4.01
C LEU A 102 8.24 -1.12 5.07
N LEU A 103 8.04 -1.71 6.24
CA LEU A 103 7.75 -0.97 7.45
C LEU A 103 9.08 -0.43 7.99
N VAL A 104 9.35 0.84 7.73
CA VAL A 104 10.47 1.54 8.38
C VAL A 104 10.05 1.86 9.81
N PRO A 105 10.86 1.51 10.83
CA PRO A 105 10.59 1.94 12.20
C PRO A 105 10.62 3.48 12.26
N LEU A 106 9.51 4.06 12.72
CA LEU A 106 9.41 5.48 13.09
C LEU A 106 10.14 5.74 14.42
#